data_AF-A0AAV0T3Y1-F1
#
_entry.id   AF-A0AAV0T3Y1-F1
#
_cell.length_a   1.000
_cell.length_b   1.000
_cell.length_c   1.000
_cell.angle_alpha   90.00
_cell.angle_beta   90.00
_cell.angle_gamma   90.00
#
_symmetry.space_group_name_H-M   'P 1'
#
loop_
_entity.id
_entity.type
_entity.pdbx_description
1 polymer ?
#
loop_
_entity_poly.entity_id
_entity_poly.type
_entity_poly.pdbx_seq_one_letter_code
_entity_poly.pdbx_strand_id
1 'polypeptide(L)'
;MHAIRSIYILRPETVESLFYLYRVTKNPKYREYGWKIFEALETHAKTKHGYASVVDVTELPAQTKNKMESFFLAETLKYHYLLQAPESLIPLDTYVFNTEAHPFRIRRKN
;
A
#
# COMPACT_ATOMS: atom_id res chain seq x y z
N MET A 1 -3.68 -0.02 23.66
CA MET A 1 -4.43 -0.56 22.51
C MET A 1 -4.12 -2.05 22.45
N HIS A 2 -5.11 -2.94 22.61
CA HIS A 2 -4.89 -4.39 22.60
C HIS A 2 -5.04 -4.91 21.17
N ALA A 3 -3.94 -5.33 20.54
CA ALA A 3 -3.97 -5.92 19.20
C ALA A 3 -4.40 -7.38 19.30
N ILE A 4 -5.53 -7.74 18.67
CA ILE A 4 -6.02 -9.14 18.62
C ILE A 4 -5.02 -10.02 17.84
N ARG A 5 -4.35 -9.44 16.85
CA ARG A 5 -3.22 -10.04 16.14
C ARG A 5 -2.21 -8.94 15.83
N SER A 6 -1.00 -9.07 16.37
CA SER A 6 0.04 -8.05 16.26
C SER A 6 0.93 -8.19 15.01
N ILE A 7 0.79 -9.27 14.25
CA ILE A 7 1.56 -9.48 13.02
C ILE A 7 1.08 -8.56 11.89
N TYR A 8 2.03 -7.97 11.16
CA TYR A 8 1.78 -7.24 9.93
C TYR A 8 2.55 -7.87 8.76
N ILE A 9 1.82 -8.41 7.79
CA ILE A 9 2.36 -9.17 6.64
C ILE A 9 2.38 -8.33 5.36
N LEU A 10 2.77 -7.05 5.45
CA LEU A 10 2.98 -6.17 4.29
C LEU A 10 1.71 -5.86 3.48
N ARG A 11 0.56 -5.94 4.14
CA ARG A 11 -0.80 -5.85 3.62
C ARG A 11 -1.10 -4.49 2.91
N PRO A 12 -1.77 -4.49 1.74
CA PRO A 12 -1.97 -3.30 0.92
C PRO A 12 -3.25 -2.50 1.22
N GLU A 13 -4.26 -3.09 1.87
CA GLU A 13 -5.65 -2.64 1.81
C GLU A 13 -5.85 -1.22 2.35
N THR A 14 -5.03 -0.81 3.33
CA THR A 14 -5.06 0.56 3.86
C THR A 14 -4.54 1.57 2.83
N VAL A 15 -3.40 1.33 2.18
CA VAL A 15 -2.87 2.26 1.19
C VAL A 15 -3.70 2.27 -0.11
N GLU A 16 -4.29 1.13 -0.49
CA GLU A 16 -5.31 1.06 -1.54
C GLU A 16 -6.48 2.00 -1.24
N SER A 17 -7.04 1.92 -0.03
CA SER A 17 -8.15 2.77 0.38
C SER A 17 -7.77 4.26 0.34
N LEU A 18 -6.57 4.61 0.81
CA LEU A 18 -6.06 5.98 0.76
C LEU A 18 -5.89 6.49 -0.67
N PHE A 19 -5.44 5.63 -1.60
CA PHE A 19 -5.37 5.94 -3.02
C PHE A 19 -6.75 6.32 -3.58
N TYR A 20 -7.76 5.48 -3.37
CA TYR A 20 -9.12 5.78 -3.85
C TYR A 20 -9.71 7.04 -3.19
N LEU A 21 -9.58 7.17 -1.87
CA LEU A 21 -10.05 8.34 -1.13
C LEU A 21 -9.40 9.64 -1.65
N TYR A 22 -8.10 9.62 -1.91
CA TYR A 22 -7.42 10.76 -2.52
C TYR A 22 -7.95 11.07 -3.92
N ARG A 23 -8.04 10.06 -4.81
CA ARG A 23 -8.51 10.27 -6.20
C ARG A 23 -9.96 10.77 -6.28
N VAL A 24 -10.82 10.40 -5.33
CA VAL A 24 -12.21 10.86 -5.31
C VAL A 24 -12.34 12.24 -4.65
N THR A 25 -11.73 12.46 -3.49
CA THR A 25 -12.00 13.67 -2.69
C THR A 25 -10.94 14.77 -2.83
N LYS A 26 -9.78 14.47 -3.43
CA LYS A 26 -8.61 15.35 -3.53
C LYS A 26 -8.04 15.85 -2.21
N ASN A 27 -8.37 15.19 -1.09
CA ASN A 27 -7.93 15.67 0.23
C ASN A 27 -6.46 15.28 0.47
N PRO A 28 -5.54 16.25 0.65
CA PRO A 28 -4.11 15.98 0.77
C PRO A 28 -3.75 15.11 1.99
N LYS A 29 -4.58 15.06 3.03
CA LYS A 29 -4.34 14.23 4.22
C LYS A 29 -4.11 12.76 3.90
N TYR A 30 -4.74 12.24 2.82
CA TYR A 30 -4.58 10.84 2.44
C TYR A 30 -3.19 10.55 1.88
N ARG A 31 -2.57 11.51 1.18
CA ARG A 31 -1.17 11.43 0.78
C ARG A 31 -0.23 11.48 1.98
N GLU A 32 -0.52 12.34 2.95
CA GLU A 32 0.25 12.43 4.20
C GLU A 32 0.19 11.13 5.01
N TYR A 33 -0.99 10.52 5.13
CA TYR A 33 -1.16 9.23 5.80
C TYR A 33 -0.44 8.11 5.04
N GLY A 34 -0.53 8.10 3.71
CA GLY A 34 0.23 7.16 2.89
C GLY A 34 1.73 7.34 3.03
N TRP A 35 2.23 8.57 3.19
CA TRP A 35 3.64 8.83 3.44
C TRP A 35 4.09 8.28 4.81
N LYS A 36 3.32 8.54 5.87
CA LYS A 36 3.61 7.99 7.21
C LYS A 36 3.67 6.46 7.23
N ILE A 37 2.79 5.80 6.48
CA ILE A 37 2.82 4.34 6.33
C ILE A 37 4.10 3.90 5.61
N PHE A 38 4.50 4.61 4.55
CA PHE A 38 5.73 4.31 3.81
C PHE A 38 6.98 4.47 4.69
N GLU A 39 7.05 5.53 5.50
CA GLU A 39 8.15 5.75 6.46
C GLU A 39 8.22 4.62 7.51
N ALA A 40 7.06 4.14 7.98
CA ALA A 40 6.99 3.01 8.90
C ALA A 40 7.47 1.70 8.25
N LEU A 41 7.12 1.45 6.98
CA LEU A 41 7.62 0.31 6.20
C LEU A 41 9.15 0.39 6.05
N GLU A 42 9.68 1.56 5.69
CA GLU A 42 11.12 1.79 5.56
C GLU A 42 11.88 1.57 6.88
N THR A 43 11.26 1.94 8.01
CA THR A 43 11.90 1.86 9.34
C THR A 43 11.83 0.45 9.92
N HIS A 44 10.69 -0.25 9.76
CA HIS A 44 10.41 -1.47 10.52
C HIS A 44 10.35 -2.74 9.66
N ALA A 45 10.03 -2.63 8.37
CA ALA A 45 9.88 -3.79 7.48
C ALA A 45 11.06 -3.97 6.51
N LYS A 46 11.88 -2.93 6.30
CA LYS A 46 13.03 -3.00 5.40
C LYS A 46 14.14 -3.88 5.97
N THR A 47 14.74 -4.67 5.11
CA THR A 47 15.87 -5.56 5.41
C THR A 47 16.99 -5.33 4.39
N LYS A 48 18.13 -6.01 4.58
CA LYS A 48 19.26 -5.95 3.64
C LYS A 48 18.89 -6.30 2.19
N HIS A 49 17.89 -7.17 1.98
CA HIS A 49 17.60 -7.77 0.67
C HIS A 49 16.17 -7.51 0.17
N GLY A 50 15.41 -6.62 0.82
CA GLY A 50 14.02 -6.35 0.48
C GLY A 50 13.21 -5.97 1.70
N TYR A 51 11.96 -6.44 1.78
CA TYR A 51 11.08 -6.19 2.92
C TYR A 51 10.60 -7.49 3.54
N ALA A 52 10.25 -7.44 4.81
CA ALA A 52 9.88 -8.60 5.59
C ALA A 52 8.65 -8.31 6.46
N SER A 53 7.83 -9.34 6.68
CA SER A 53 6.69 -9.24 7.59
C SER A 53 7.15 -8.88 9.00
N VAL A 54 6.43 -7.99 9.68
CA VAL A 54 6.69 -7.59 11.07
C VAL A 54 5.93 -8.54 11.99
N VAL A 55 6.64 -9.16 12.95
CA VAL A 55 6.10 -10.20 13.85
C VAL A 55 5.12 -9.60 14.86
N ASP A 56 5.47 -8.47 15.46
CA ASP A 56 4.65 -7.75 16.42
C ASP A 56 4.83 -6.23 16.22
N VAL A 57 3.76 -5.54 15.81
CA VAL A 57 3.77 -4.09 15.58
C VAL A 57 3.75 -3.25 16.87
N THR A 58 3.63 -3.90 18.04
CA THR A 58 3.62 -3.25 19.35
C THR A 58 4.98 -3.28 20.05
N GLU A 59 5.95 -4.03 19.51
CA GLU A 59 7.28 -4.18 20.07
C GLU A 59 8.34 -3.31 19.36
N LEU A 60 9.27 -2.78 20.15
CA LEU A 60 10.46 -2.07 19.67
C LEU A 60 11.71 -2.65 20.36
N PRO A 61 12.78 -2.99 19.62
CA PRO A 61 12.88 -2.95 18.15
C PRO A 61 11.96 -3.97 17.47
N ALA A 62 11.38 -3.59 16.34
CA ALA A 62 10.49 -4.46 15.58
C ALA A 62 11.21 -5.71 15.10
N GLN A 63 10.62 -6.88 15.33
CA GLN A 63 11.12 -8.16 14.84
C GLN A 63 10.52 -8.49 13.48
N THR A 64 11.31 -9.04 12.57
CA THR A 64 10.86 -9.40 11.22
C THR A 64 10.95 -10.91 10.96
N LYS A 65 10.04 -11.42 10.13
CA LYS A 65 10.06 -12.79 9.61
C LYS A 65 10.56 -12.74 8.17
N ASN A 66 11.54 -13.57 7.82
CA ASN A 66 12.15 -13.65 6.49
C ASN A 66 11.15 -14.16 5.42
N LYS A 67 10.16 -13.34 5.09
CA LYS A 67 9.10 -13.58 4.11
C LYS A 67 8.60 -12.24 3.57
N MET A 68 8.72 -12.07 2.26
CA MET A 68 8.12 -10.98 1.50
C MET A 68 7.01 -11.57 0.63
N GLU A 69 5.78 -11.14 0.84
CA GLU A 69 4.66 -11.57 0.01
C GLU A 69 4.71 -10.85 -1.35
N SER A 70 4.38 -11.55 -2.45
CA SER A 70 4.44 -10.96 -3.80
C SER A 70 3.54 -9.73 -3.96
N PHE A 71 2.39 -9.73 -3.27
CA PHE A 71 1.47 -8.61 -3.26
C PHE A 71 2.09 -7.32 -2.68
N PHE A 72 3.17 -7.40 -1.89
CA PHE A 72 3.84 -6.18 -1.42
C PHE A 72 4.37 -5.35 -2.59
N LEU A 73 4.94 -6.02 -3.60
CA LEU A 73 5.43 -5.35 -4.81
C LEU A 73 4.29 -5.00 -5.76
N ALA A 74 3.35 -5.93 -5.97
CA ALA A 74 2.26 -5.74 -6.90
C ALA A 74 1.25 -4.68 -6.41
N GLU A 75 0.96 -4.65 -5.12
CA GLU A 75 -0.12 -3.86 -4.55
C GLU A 75 0.41 -2.73 -3.68
N THR A 76 1.04 -3.04 -2.55
CA THR A 76 1.43 -2.04 -1.53
C THR A 76 2.30 -0.93 -2.12
N LEU A 77 3.41 -1.29 -2.79
CA LEU A 77 4.30 -0.30 -3.41
C LEU A 77 3.65 0.41 -4.60
N LYS A 78 2.81 -0.27 -5.38
CA LYS A 78 2.09 0.33 -6.51
C LYS A 78 1.11 1.40 -6.04
N TYR A 79 0.33 1.12 -4.99
CA TYR A 79 -0.59 2.09 -4.43
C TYR A 79 0.13 3.26 -3.75
N HIS A 80 1.25 3.02 -3.05
CA HIS A 80 2.08 4.13 -2.55
C HIS A 80 2.56 5.03 -3.68
N TYR A 81 3.04 4.45 -4.79
CA TYR A 81 3.49 5.20 -5.94
C TYR A 81 2.34 6.00 -6.58
N LEU A 82 1.20 5.35 -6.88
CA LEU A 82 0.05 5.98 -7.52
C LEU A 82 -0.64 7.04 -6.66
N LEU A 83 -0.58 6.91 -5.34
CA LEU A 83 -1.10 7.89 -4.38
C LEU A 83 -0.33 9.21 -4.51
N GLN A 84 0.99 9.17 -4.67
CA GLN A 84 1.82 10.37 -4.84
C GLN A 84 1.92 10.85 -6.29
N ALA A 85 1.71 9.97 -7.26
CA ALA A 85 1.77 10.29 -8.68
C ALA A 85 0.65 11.26 -9.12
N PRO A 86 0.85 11.97 -10.26
CA PRO A 86 -0.20 12.77 -10.89
C PRO A 86 -1.44 11.93 -11.24
N GLU A 87 -2.59 12.59 -11.23
CA GLU A 87 -3.86 11.88 -11.42
C GLU A 87 -4.10 11.38 -12.84
N SER A 88 -3.43 12.00 -13.80
CA SER A 88 -3.38 11.56 -15.20
C SER A 88 -2.72 10.19 -15.37
N LEU A 89 -1.92 9.74 -14.39
CA LEU A 89 -1.37 8.39 -14.39
C LEU A 89 -2.40 7.41 -13.85
N ILE A 90 -2.82 6.47 -14.72
CA ILE A 90 -3.88 5.48 -14.51
C ILE A 90 -5.20 6.12 -14.02
N PRO A 91 -5.90 6.88 -14.88
CA PRO A 91 -7.19 7.49 -14.53
C PRO A 91 -8.26 6.44 -14.22
N LEU A 92 -9.03 6.63 -13.14
CA LEU A 92 -10.04 5.67 -12.66
C LEU A 92 -11.29 5.59 -13.55
N ASP A 93 -11.48 6.51 -14.49
CA ASP A 93 -12.53 6.49 -15.51
C ASP A 93 -12.14 5.71 -16.78
N THR A 94 -10.87 5.28 -16.84
CA THR A 94 -10.25 4.59 -17.98
C THR A 94 -9.73 3.21 -17.59
N TYR A 95 -9.37 3.01 -16.32
CA TYR A 95 -8.85 1.75 -15.78
C TYR A 95 -9.65 1.27 -14.58
N VAL A 96 -9.78 -0.05 -14.47
CA VAL A 96 -10.25 -0.75 -13.27
C VAL A 96 -9.13 -1.66 -12.76
N PHE A 97 -8.90 -1.67 -11.45
CA PHE A 97 -7.96 -2.58 -10.82
C PHE A 97 -8.67 -3.89 -10.47
N ASN A 98 -8.02 -5.03 -10.71
CA ASN A 98 -8.46 -6.26 -10.02
C ASN A 98 -8.01 -6.24 -8.54
N THR A 99 -8.39 -7.26 -7.80
CA THR A 99 -8.06 -7.42 -6.37
C THR A 99 -6.57 -7.66 -6.06
N GLU A 100 -5.70 -7.65 -7.08
CA GLU A 100 -4.23 -7.80 -6.96
C GLU A 100 -3.53 -6.57 -7.58
N ALA A 101 -4.22 -5.42 -7.57
CA ALA A 101 -3.79 -4.14 -8.10
C ALA A 101 -3.33 -4.13 -9.57
N HIS A 102 -3.73 -5.09 -10.41
CA HIS A 102 -3.42 -5.05 -11.84
C HIS A 102 -4.44 -4.17 -12.58
N PRO A 103 -4.01 -3.09 -13.26
CA PRO A 103 -4.92 -2.21 -13.96
C PRO A 103 -5.34 -2.79 -15.32
N PHE A 104 -6.64 -2.89 -15.55
CA PHE A 104 -7.24 -3.28 -16.81
C PHE A 104 -7.92 -2.08 -17.45
N ARG A 105 -7.65 -1.84 -18.73
CA ARG A 105 -8.30 -0.76 -19.47
C ARG A 105 -9.77 -1.11 -19.72
N ILE A 106 -10.66 -0.17 -19.41
CA ILE A 106 -12.10 -0.34 -19.64
C ILE A 106 -12.36 -0.43 -21.15
N ARG A 107 -13.00 -1.52 -21.58
CA ARG A 107 -13.50 -1.66 -22.96
C ARG A 107 -14.87 -1.00 -23.07
N ARG A 108 -14.95 0.11 -23.80
CA ARG A 108 -16.25 0.70 -24.17
C ARG A 108 -16.82 -0.11 -25.34
N LYS A 109 -18.09 -0.52 -25.25
CA LYS A 109 -18.82 -1.04 -26.41
C LYS A 109 -19.22 0.16 -27.27
N ASN A 110 -18.90 0.09 -28.55
CA ASN A 110 -19.38 1.03 -29.56
C ASN A 110 -20.89 0.86 -29.76
#